data_AF-A0A849Q369-F1
#
_entry.id   AF-A0A849Q369-F1
#
_cell.length_a   1.000
_cell.length_b   1.000
_cell.length_c   1.000
_cell.angle_alpha   90.00
_cell.angle_beta   90.00
_cell.angle_gamma   90.00
#
_symmetry.space_group_name_H-M   'P 1'
#
loop_
_entity.id
_entity.type
_entity.pdbx_description
1 polymer ?
#
loop_
_entity_poly.entity_id
_entity_poly.type
_entity_poly.pdbx_seq_one_letter_code
_entity_poly.pdbx_strand_id
1 'polypeptide(L)'
;VKPIDIEEVFSTPKVEHMIPELEKIDDNTWVHFTTQEKLTSEEVMSLFSDKLPQKRKDEPAWLREVLASINICFIKTQRLLSISFSQSVETERRTSVIPSVISYSDELADSMQKKLAEYAALSQSLDRTFPSRLLKTDSKHMDTSIEELKVELTELEDKRKQLIEAGFIEAEGGLDIEEITDIDDSNRNFLQLYIEDVKQKLSVFNDLTQRIDLLIKIINCRFLYKKLSVSKKNGFVFTTAENMPLSPTKLSSGEQQELVLFYELLFHVEPEALILIDEPEISLHVLWQQQFLRDLQAITQLAGFDVLIATHSPQIIHDRWDLTVELRGRDNEEILDS
;
A
#
# COMPACT_ATOMS: atom_id res chain seq x y z
N VAL A 1 -31.42 11.58 -30.49
CA VAL A 1 -30.33 11.77 -29.52
C VAL A 1 -30.96 12.38 -28.29
N LYS A 2 -31.13 11.61 -27.20
CA LYS A 2 -31.59 12.20 -25.92
C LYS A 2 -30.43 13.01 -25.33
N PRO A 3 -30.67 14.17 -24.72
CA PRO A 3 -29.62 14.92 -24.05
C PRO A 3 -28.97 14.03 -22.98
N ILE A 4 -27.65 14.12 -22.89
CA ILE A 4 -26.86 13.50 -21.83
C ILE A 4 -27.19 14.29 -20.56
N ASP A 5 -27.67 13.62 -19.51
CA ASP A 5 -27.95 14.29 -18.24
C ASP A 5 -26.62 14.64 -17.57
N ILE A 6 -26.30 15.93 -17.57
CA ILE A 6 -25.06 16.49 -17.01
C ILE A 6 -24.96 16.12 -15.53
N GLU A 7 -26.09 16.09 -14.82
CA GLU A 7 -26.13 15.73 -13.39
C GLU A 7 -25.70 14.27 -13.12
N GLU A 8 -25.95 13.33 -14.03
CA GLU A 8 -25.63 11.90 -13.81
C GLU A 8 -24.13 11.61 -14.02
N VAL A 9 -23.47 12.34 -14.93
CA VAL A 9 -22.03 12.19 -15.22
C VAL A 9 -21.17 12.86 -14.14
N PHE A 10 -21.62 13.99 -13.60
CA PHE A 10 -20.84 14.81 -12.65
C PHE A 10 -21.30 14.69 -11.18
N SER A 11 -22.27 13.82 -10.87
CA SER A 11 -22.73 13.52 -9.49
C SER A 11 -21.88 12.47 -8.77
N THR A 12 -20.99 11.77 -9.48
CA THR A 12 -20.06 10.81 -8.87
C THR A 12 -18.64 11.37 -8.86
N PRO A 13 -17.80 11.08 -7.84
CA PRO A 13 -16.39 11.50 -7.78
C PRO A 13 -15.50 10.87 -8.88
N LYS A 14 -16.11 10.26 -9.90
CA LYS A 14 -15.46 9.52 -10.99
C LYS A 14 -14.74 10.45 -11.97
N VAL A 15 -15.20 11.68 -12.16
CA VAL A 15 -14.64 12.59 -13.18
C VAL A 15 -13.25 13.09 -12.81
N GLU A 16 -13.02 13.49 -11.56
CA GLU A 16 -11.70 13.92 -11.07
C GLU A 16 -10.68 12.77 -11.08
N HIS A 17 -11.14 11.54 -10.88
CA HIS A 17 -10.31 10.33 -11.00
C HIS A 17 -9.94 9.99 -12.45
N MET A 18 -10.85 10.27 -13.40
CA MET A 18 -10.66 9.96 -14.83
C MET A 18 -9.85 11.03 -15.56
N ILE A 19 -10.09 12.30 -15.24
CA ILE A 19 -9.40 13.45 -15.81
C ILE A 19 -8.73 14.22 -14.65
N PRO A 20 -7.55 13.76 -14.19
CA PRO A 20 -6.82 14.43 -13.10
C PRO A 20 -6.38 15.85 -13.47
N GLU A 21 -6.48 16.21 -14.75
CA GLU A 21 -6.24 17.56 -15.25
C GLU A 21 -7.35 18.56 -14.91
N LEU A 22 -8.51 18.09 -14.44
CA LEU A 22 -9.68 18.92 -14.13
C LEU A 22 -10.05 18.81 -12.65
N GLU A 23 -10.22 19.97 -12.00
CA GLU A 23 -10.67 20.06 -10.60
C GLU A 23 -12.05 20.71 -10.55
N LYS A 24 -13.02 20.11 -9.83
CA LYS A 24 -14.36 20.67 -9.65
C LYS A 24 -14.34 21.75 -8.57
N ILE A 25 -14.67 23.00 -8.94
CA ILE A 25 -14.77 24.12 -7.99
C ILE A 25 -16.17 24.23 -7.41
N ASP A 26 -17.19 24.07 -8.25
CA ASP A 26 -18.61 24.07 -7.88
C ASP A 26 -19.39 23.10 -8.79
N ASP A 27 -20.71 23.00 -8.63
CA ASP A 27 -21.54 22.05 -9.38
C ASP A 27 -21.48 22.20 -10.90
N ASN A 28 -21.04 23.35 -11.43
CA ASN A 28 -20.99 23.62 -12.85
C ASN A 28 -19.64 24.16 -13.37
N THR A 29 -18.64 24.32 -12.51
CA THR A 29 -17.37 24.97 -12.84
C THR A 29 -16.19 24.07 -12.48
N TRP A 30 -15.34 23.85 -13.48
CA TRP A 30 -14.12 23.07 -13.45
C TRP A 30 -12.92 23.95 -13.79
N VAL A 31 -11.73 23.60 -13.31
CA VAL A 31 -10.50 24.28 -13.71
C VAL A 31 -9.52 23.29 -14.31
N HIS A 32 -9.00 23.65 -15.48
CA HIS A 32 -7.95 22.91 -16.15
C HIS A 32 -6.57 23.34 -15.64
N PHE A 33 -5.88 22.43 -14.96
CA PHE A 33 -4.64 22.68 -14.21
C PHE A 33 -3.45 23.19 -15.04
N THR A 34 -3.32 22.80 -16.33
CA THR A 34 -2.17 23.22 -17.17
C THR A 34 -2.36 24.62 -17.73
N THR A 35 -3.61 25.00 -18.02
CA THR A 35 -3.94 26.27 -18.67
C THR A 35 -4.54 27.30 -17.71
N GLN A 36 -4.87 26.89 -16.47
CA GLN A 36 -5.63 27.67 -15.48
C GLN A 36 -6.98 28.16 -16.00
N GLU A 37 -7.52 27.48 -17.00
CA GLU A 37 -8.76 27.86 -17.65
C GLU A 37 -9.96 27.34 -16.86
N LYS A 38 -10.94 28.21 -16.62
CA LYS A 38 -12.22 27.83 -16.01
C LYS A 38 -13.13 27.31 -17.10
N LEU A 39 -13.56 26.07 -16.97
CA LEU A 39 -14.43 25.35 -17.89
C LEU A 39 -15.75 25.04 -17.21
N THR A 40 -16.86 25.21 -17.91
CA THR A 40 -18.16 24.74 -17.46
C THR A 40 -18.29 23.22 -17.63
N SER A 41 -19.22 22.57 -16.91
CA SER A 41 -19.48 21.13 -17.09
C SER A 41 -19.83 20.78 -18.56
N GLU A 42 -20.47 21.68 -19.31
CA GLU A 42 -20.72 21.51 -20.76
C GLU A 42 -19.45 21.60 -21.60
N GLU A 43 -18.53 22.51 -21.28
CA GLU A 43 -17.24 22.66 -21.96
C GLU A 43 -16.30 21.49 -21.66
N VAL A 44 -16.30 21.00 -20.42
CA VAL A 44 -15.58 19.77 -20.04
C VAL A 44 -16.08 18.57 -20.83
N MET A 45 -17.41 18.41 -20.96
CA MET A 45 -18.00 17.38 -21.80
C MET A 45 -17.59 17.51 -23.26
N SER A 46 -17.49 18.73 -23.79
CA SER A 46 -17.10 18.96 -25.18
C SER A 46 -15.61 18.69 -25.43
N LEU A 47 -14.72 19.14 -24.53
CA LEU A 47 -13.26 19.07 -24.69
C LEU A 47 -12.66 17.73 -24.29
N PHE A 48 -13.26 17.05 -23.30
CA PHE A 48 -12.77 15.79 -22.75
C PHE A 48 -13.75 14.63 -22.98
N SER A 49 -14.62 14.74 -23.99
CA SER A 49 -15.56 13.69 -24.41
C SER A 49 -14.91 12.32 -24.64
N ASP A 50 -13.63 12.28 -24.99
CA ASP A 50 -12.85 11.06 -25.20
C ASP A 50 -12.36 10.40 -23.89
N LYS A 51 -12.23 11.18 -22.81
CA LYS A 51 -11.76 10.72 -21.49
C LYS A 51 -12.89 10.54 -20.47
N LEU A 52 -14.06 11.13 -20.72
CA LEU A 52 -15.26 10.96 -19.90
C LEU A 52 -15.94 9.63 -20.21
N PRO A 53 -16.72 9.06 -19.27
CA PRO A 53 -17.50 7.87 -19.53
C PRO A 53 -18.53 8.17 -20.61
N GLN A 54 -18.19 7.88 -21.87
CA GLN A 54 -19.17 7.86 -22.95
C GLN A 54 -20.24 6.84 -22.56
N LYS A 55 -21.51 7.20 -22.74
CA LYS A 55 -22.63 6.30 -22.51
C LYS A 55 -22.37 5.04 -23.34
N ARG A 56 -21.86 3.97 -22.71
CA ARG A 56 -21.52 2.72 -23.40
C ARG A 56 -22.82 2.22 -24.01
N LYS A 57 -22.89 2.21 -25.34
CA LYS A 57 -24.05 1.64 -26.04
C LYS A 57 -24.12 0.16 -25.67
N ASP A 58 -25.29 -0.23 -25.18
CA ASP A 58 -25.72 -1.62 -24.96
C ASP A 58 -24.70 -2.51 -24.24
N GLU A 59 -24.29 -2.12 -23.02
CA GLU A 59 -23.63 -3.07 -22.12
C GLU A 59 -24.63 -4.17 -21.72
N PRO A 60 -24.27 -5.45 -21.87
CA PRO A 60 -25.08 -6.55 -21.38
C PRO A 60 -25.33 -6.43 -19.87
N ALA A 61 -26.54 -6.77 -19.42
CA ALA A 61 -26.91 -6.70 -18.00
C ALA A 61 -25.96 -7.51 -17.10
N TRP A 62 -25.51 -8.69 -17.58
CA TRP A 62 -24.55 -9.53 -16.86
C TRP A 62 -23.23 -8.80 -16.58
N LEU A 63 -22.75 -7.97 -17.51
CA LEU A 63 -21.49 -7.25 -17.34
C LEU A 63 -21.64 -6.14 -16.30
N ARG A 64 -22.79 -5.47 -16.26
CA ARG A 64 -23.07 -4.42 -15.27
C ARG A 64 -23.15 -4.99 -13.85
N GLU A 65 -23.81 -6.12 -13.68
CA GLU A 65 -23.89 -6.80 -12.38
C GLU A 65 -22.50 -7.22 -11.89
N VAL A 66 -21.67 -7.77 -12.78
CA VAL A 66 -20.29 -8.14 -12.46
C VAL A 66 -19.45 -6.90 -12.10
N LEU A 67 -19.48 -5.84 -12.92
CA LEU A 67 -18.72 -4.62 -12.66
C LEU A 67 -19.16 -3.90 -11.38
N ALA A 68 -20.43 -4.02 -10.98
CA ALA A 68 -20.91 -3.46 -9.72
C ALA A 68 -20.47 -4.29 -8.49
N SER A 69 -20.18 -5.58 -8.69
CA SER A 69 -19.76 -6.49 -7.62
C SER A 69 -18.27 -6.45 -7.32
N ILE A 70 -17.45 -5.83 -8.19
CA ILE A 70 -15.99 -5.83 -8.09
C ILE A 70 -15.50 -4.40 -7.89
N ASN A 71 -14.63 -4.20 -6.89
CA ASN A 71 -13.90 -2.95 -6.75
C ASN A 71 -12.73 -2.94 -7.75
N ILE A 72 -12.83 -2.11 -8.80
CA ILE A 72 -11.82 -2.06 -9.86
C ILE A 72 -10.96 -0.81 -9.70
N CYS A 73 -9.64 -0.99 -9.60
CA CYS A 73 -8.67 0.10 -9.61
C CYS A 73 -7.76 0.01 -10.84
N PHE A 74 -7.45 1.15 -11.45
CA PHE A 74 -6.58 1.23 -12.63
C PHE A 74 -5.30 1.99 -12.30
N ILE A 75 -4.17 1.34 -12.53
CA ILE A 75 -2.86 1.90 -12.23
C ILE A 75 -2.27 2.55 -13.49
N LYS A 76 -2.41 3.88 -13.59
CA LYS A 76 -2.00 4.69 -14.77
C LYS A 76 -0.48 4.68 -15.00
N THR A 77 0.01 4.99 -16.19
CA THR A 77 1.46 5.08 -16.47
C THR A 77 2.15 6.27 -15.77
N GLN A 78 1.47 7.41 -15.60
CA GLN A 78 2.00 8.58 -14.90
C GLN A 78 1.60 8.57 -13.42
N ARG A 79 2.57 8.32 -12.52
CA ARG A 79 2.31 8.21 -11.06
C ARG A 79 3.22 9.07 -10.18
N LEU A 80 4.17 9.80 -10.77
CA LEU A 80 5.23 10.51 -10.02
C LEU A 80 4.80 11.82 -9.35
N LEU A 81 3.59 12.32 -9.61
CA LEU A 81 3.10 13.60 -9.07
C LEU A 81 1.79 13.38 -8.29
N SER A 82 1.73 13.90 -7.07
CA SER A 82 0.53 13.95 -6.23
C SER A 82 0.22 15.39 -5.82
N ILE A 83 -1.06 15.66 -5.51
CA ILE A 83 -1.54 16.99 -5.13
C ILE A 83 -1.64 17.05 -3.61
N SER A 84 -1.03 18.07 -2.99
CA SER A 84 -1.22 18.37 -1.57
C SER A 84 -2.13 19.58 -1.41
N PHE A 85 -3.16 19.43 -0.58
CA PHE A 85 -4.03 20.51 -0.15
C PHE A 85 -3.53 21.04 1.20
N SER A 86 -2.96 22.24 1.22
CA SER A 86 -2.73 22.92 2.48
C SER A 86 -4.03 23.59 2.94
N GLN A 87 -4.51 23.22 4.14
CA GLN A 87 -5.60 23.95 4.80
C GLN A 87 -5.06 25.30 5.30
N SER A 88 -5.30 26.37 4.53
CA SER A 88 -5.22 27.73 5.06
C SER A 88 -6.63 28.24 5.37
N VAL A 89 -6.77 28.73 6.62
CA VAL A 89 -7.89 29.54 7.09
C VAL A 89 -8.01 30.76 6.17
N GLU A 90 -9.16 30.90 5.51
CA GLU A 90 -9.62 32.07 4.77
C GLU A 90 -8.57 32.72 3.85
N THR A 91 -8.57 32.36 2.56
CA THR A 91 -8.89 33.25 1.40
C THR A 91 -8.27 32.74 0.08
N GLU A 92 -7.25 31.87 0.07
CA GLU A 92 -6.71 31.26 -1.16
C GLU A 92 -6.20 29.85 -0.89
N ARG A 93 -6.85 28.83 -1.46
CA ARG A 93 -6.30 27.46 -1.52
C ARG A 93 -5.09 27.48 -2.44
N ARG A 94 -3.89 27.27 -1.90
CA ARG A 94 -2.68 27.05 -2.71
C ARG A 94 -2.49 25.55 -2.90
N THR A 95 -2.87 25.05 -4.07
CA THR A 95 -2.52 23.70 -4.52
C THR A 95 -1.03 23.66 -4.84
N SER A 96 -0.29 22.74 -4.20
CA SER A 96 1.11 22.48 -4.51
C SER A 96 1.26 21.06 -5.07
N VAL A 97 2.00 20.95 -6.17
CA VAL A 97 2.37 19.66 -6.76
C VAL A 97 3.58 19.16 -6.00
N ILE A 98 3.46 17.98 -5.39
CA ILE A 98 4.53 17.33 -4.66
C ILE A 98 4.87 16.01 -5.38
N PRO A 99 6.15 15.62 -5.50
CA PRO A 99 6.49 14.28 -5.98
C PRO A 99 5.81 13.20 -5.12
N SER A 100 5.14 12.23 -5.74
CA SER A 100 4.40 11.17 -5.03
C SER A 100 5.28 10.41 -4.06
N VAL A 101 6.57 10.26 -4.37
CA VAL A 101 7.56 9.64 -3.49
C VAL A 101 7.67 10.35 -2.14
N ILE A 102 7.58 11.69 -2.10
CA ILE A 102 7.58 12.43 -0.84
C ILE A 102 6.26 12.20 -0.11
N SER A 103 5.15 12.33 -0.81
CA SER A 103 3.80 12.12 -0.25
C SER A 103 3.67 10.75 0.42
N TYR A 104 4.15 9.69 -0.24
CA TYR A 104 4.10 8.32 0.29
C TYR A 104 5.12 8.10 1.42
N SER A 105 6.25 8.82 1.39
CA SER A 105 7.20 8.83 2.51
C SER A 105 6.54 9.41 3.76
N ASP A 106 5.87 10.56 3.63
CA ASP A 106 5.18 11.23 4.73
C ASP A 106 4.01 10.38 5.23
N GLU A 107 3.22 9.82 4.33
CA GLU A 107 2.11 8.92 4.67
C GLU A 107 2.57 7.68 5.43
N LEU A 108 3.69 7.07 5.02
CA LEU A 108 4.29 5.95 5.73
C LEU A 108 4.73 6.35 7.14
N ALA A 109 5.38 7.51 7.28
CA ALA A 109 5.79 8.02 8.59
C ALA A 109 4.57 8.24 9.51
N ASP A 110 3.49 8.83 8.98
CA ASP A 110 2.25 9.04 9.70
C ASP A 110 1.58 7.72 10.12
N SER A 111 1.57 6.72 9.23
CA SER A 111 1.05 5.39 9.52
C SER A 111 1.83 4.70 10.65
N MET A 112 3.16 4.79 10.61
CA MET A 112 4.03 4.27 11.69
C MET A 112 3.77 4.98 13.02
N GLN A 113 3.64 6.31 13.02
CA GLN A 113 3.35 7.09 14.22
C GLN A 113 1.97 6.75 14.81
N LYS A 114 0.95 6.54 13.97
CA LYS A 114 -0.37 6.08 14.42
C LYS A 114 -0.29 4.72 15.08
N LYS A 115 0.42 3.75 14.48
CA LYS A 115 0.61 2.42 15.08
C LYS A 115 1.41 2.45 16.39
N LEU A 116 2.39 3.33 16.49
CA LEU A 116 3.11 3.60 17.75
C LEU A 116 2.18 4.14 18.84
N ALA A 117 1.27 5.05 18.50
CA ALA A 117 0.29 5.57 19.46
C ALA A 117 -0.71 4.48 19.89
N GLU A 118 -1.18 3.64 18.96
CA GLU A 118 -2.02 2.46 19.27
C GLU A 118 -1.30 1.49 20.22
N TYR A 119 -0.04 1.18 19.94
CA TYR A 119 0.81 0.35 20.79
C TYR A 119 0.96 0.94 22.21
N ALA A 120 1.26 2.24 22.31
CA ALA A 120 1.43 2.91 23.61
C ALA A 120 0.13 2.88 24.45
N ALA A 121 -1.02 3.14 23.81
CA ALA A 121 -2.32 3.07 24.46
C ALA A 121 -2.66 1.64 24.93
N LEU A 122 -2.36 0.63 24.10
CA LEU A 122 -2.55 -0.78 24.45
C LEU A 122 -1.64 -1.20 25.59
N SER A 123 -0.36 -0.81 25.58
CA SER A 123 0.57 -1.11 26.68
C SER A 123 0.07 -0.57 28.00
N GLN A 124 -0.31 0.72 28.06
CA GLN A 124 -0.83 1.35 29.27
C GLN A 124 -2.09 0.64 29.80
N SER A 125 -2.97 0.18 28.91
CA SER A 125 -4.18 -0.54 29.29
C SER A 125 -3.86 -1.92 29.91
N LEU A 126 -2.97 -2.68 29.27
CA LEU A 126 -2.55 -3.99 29.75
C LEU A 126 -1.79 -3.91 31.07
N ASP A 127 -0.87 -2.94 31.18
CA ASP A 127 -0.05 -2.72 32.38
C ASP A 127 -0.93 -2.32 33.57
N ARG A 128 -1.97 -1.49 33.36
CA ARG A 128 -2.93 -1.12 34.41
C ARG A 128 -3.76 -2.30 34.90
N THR A 129 -4.13 -3.22 34.00
CA THR A 129 -4.95 -4.37 34.35
C THR A 129 -4.13 -5.57 34.83
N PHE A 130 -2.81 -5.54 34.65
CA PHE A 130 -1.89 -6.63 34.96
C PHE A 130 -2.03 -7.17 36.39
N PRO A 131 -1.99 -6.36 37.48
CA PRO A 131 -2.08 -6.89 38.83
C PRO A 131 -3.40 -7.62 39.09
N SER A 132 -4.50 -7.08 38.54
CA SER A 132 -5.83 -7.68 38.70
C SER A 132 -6.00 -8.99 37.93
N ARG A 133 -5.29 -9.14 36.81
CA ARG A 133 -5.28 -10.37 36.01
C ARG A 133 -4.39 -11.43 36.67
N LEU A 134 -3.21 -11.04 37.13
CA LEU A 134 -2.29 -11.91 37.86
C LEU A 134 -2.94 -12.56 39.09
N LEU A 135 -3.73 -11.79 39.85
CA LEU A 135 -4.45 -12.30 41.03
C LEU A 135 -5.66 -13.17 40.70
N LYS A 136 -6.19 -13.12 39.47
CA LYS A 136 -7.36 -13.89 39.02
C LYS A 136 -6.97 -15.18 38.29
N THR A 137 -5.72 -15.32 37.87
CA THR A 137 -5.22 -16.52 37.21
C THR A 137 -5.09 -17.64 38.23
N ASP A 138 -6.19 -18.35 38.48
CA ASP A 138 -6.15 -19.63 39.19
C ASP A 138 -5.33 -20.64 38.36
N SER A 139 -4.66 -21.56 39.06
CA SER A 139 -3.74 -22.61 38.59
C SER A 139 -4.28 -23.63 37.57
N LYS A 140 -5.33 -23.29 36.81
CA LYS A 140 -6.00 -24.16 35.83
C LYS A 140 -5.38 -24.17 34.43
N HIS A 141 -4.41 -23.31 34.14
CA HIS A 141 -3.69 -23.28 32.86
C HIS A 141 -2.24 -23.76 33.04
N MET A 142 -2.05 -25.03 33.40
CA MET A 142 -0.74 -25.63 33.67
C MET A 142 -0.37 -26.70 32.63
N ASP A 143 -0.40 -26.34 31.34
CA ASP A 143 0.08 -27.24 30.27
C ASP A 143 1.42 -26.82 29.67
N THR A 144 1.84 -25.56 29.81
CA THR A 144 3.07 -25.06 29.16
C THR A 144 4.31 -25.32 30.03
N SER A 145 5.33 -25.99 29.47
CA SER A 145 6.59 -26.26 30.18
C SER A 145 7.37 -24.95 30.42
N ILE A 146 8.18 -24.92 31.49
CA ILE A 146 9.12 -23.80 31.73
C ILE A 146 10.10 -23.66 30.56
N GLU A 147 10.46 -24.77 29.91
CA GLU A 147 11.32 -24.78 28.73
C GLU A 147 10.63 -24.12 27.52
N GLU A 148 9.33 -24.38 27.34
CA GLU A 148 8.53 -23.75 26.27
C GLU A 148 8.40 -22.24 26.51
N LEU A 149 8.17 -21.80 27.75
CA LEU A 149 8.11 -20.37 28.08
C LEU A 149 9.45 -19.65 27.82
N LYS A 150 10.58 -20.32 28.07
CA LYS A 150 11.90 -19.76 27.74
C LYS A 150 12.07 -19.58 26.23
N VAL A 151 11.64 -20.56 25.44
CA VAL A 151 11.66 -20.47 23.96
C VAL A 151 10.79 -19.31 23.49
N GLU A 152 9.54 -19.21 23.96
CA GLU A 152 8.65 -18.11 23.58
C GLU A 152 9.20 -16.74 23.97
N LEU A 153 9.84 -16.62 25.13
CA LEU A 153 10.46 -15.38 25.58
C LEU A 153 11.65 -14.98 24.68
N THR A 154 12.46 -15.95 24.26
CA THR A 154 13.56 -15.68 23.31
C THR A 154 13.04 -15.23 21.95
N GLU A 155 12.01 -15.87 21.41
CA GLU A 155 11.38 -15.48 20.14
C GLU A 155 10.78 -14.07 20.22
N LEU A 156 10.19 -13.71 21.37
CA LEU A 156 9.65 -12.37 21.60
C LEU A 156 10.73 -11.29 21.65
N GLU A 157 11.82 -11.54 22.37
CA GLU A 157 12.94 -10.59 22.42
C GLU A 157 13.61 -10.44 21.05
N ASP A 158 13.72 -11.50 20.25
CA ASP A 158 14.23 -11.40 18.88
C ASP A 158 13.30 -10.60 17.98
N LYS A 159 11.98 -10.83 18.06
CA LYS A 159 10.99 -10.02 17.33
C LYS A 159 11.03 -8.56 17.76
N ARG A 160 11.21 -8.30 19.05
CA ARG A 160 11.34 -6.96 19.61
C ARG A 160 12.60 -6.26 19.08
N LYS A 161 13.74 -6.95 19.05
CA LYS A 161 14.99 -6.43 18.45
C LYS A 161 14.81 -6.06 16.98
N GLN A 162 14.15 -6.91 16.19
CA GLN A 162 13.86 -6.62 14.78
C GLN A 162 13.01 -5.35 14.62
N LEU A 163 11.98 -5.17 15.47
CA LEU A 163 11.16 -3.97 15.45
C LEU A 163 11.92 -2.71 15.90
N ILE A 164 12.88 -2.84 16.82
CA ILE A 164 13.76 -1.74 17.23
C ILE A 164 14.72 -1.37 16.09
N GLU A 165 15.37 -2.35 15.47
CA GLU A 165 16.28 -2.14 14.34
C GLU A 165 15.58 -1.52 13.13
N ALA A 166 14.35 -1.94 12.85
CA ALA A 166 13.51 -1.36 11.82
C ALA A 166 12.87 -0.01 12.23
N GLY A 167 13.12 0.45 13.46
CA GLY A 167 12.73 1.79 13.93
C GLY A 167 11.25 1.94 14.32
N PHE A 168 10.53 0.82 14.53
CA PHE A 168 9.13 0.81 14.95
C PHE A 168 8.94 1.03 16.46
N ILE A 169 9.87 0.61 17.31
CA ILE A 169 9.76 0.72 18.78
C ILE A 169 11.05 1.30 19.35
N GLU A 170 10.95 2.06 20.45
CA GLU A 170 12.12 2.57 21.17
C GLU A 170 12.76 1.47 22.02
N ALA A 171 14.08 1.56 22.21
CA ALA A 171 14.83 0.64 23.05
C ALA A 171 14.61 0.93 24.54
N GLU A 172 13.39 0.71 25.04
CA GLU A 172 13.08 0.84 26.48
C GLU A 172 13.07 -0.52 27.17
N GLY A 173 14.16 -0.92 27.84
CA GLY A 173 14.15 -2.00 28.84
C GLY A 173 13.75 -3.38 28.32
N GLY A 174 14.72 -4.14 27.80
CA GLY A 174 14.61 -5.60 27.70
C GLY A 174 14.43 -6.21 29.09
N LEU A 175 13.68 -7.30 29.20
CA LEU A 175 13.93 -8.20 30.33
C LEU A 175 15.24 -8.92 30.03
N ASP A 176 16.25 -8.76 30.88
CA ASP A 176 17.45 -9.59 30.78
C ASP A 176 17.06 -11.03 31.13
N ILE A 177 16.83 -11.84 30.10
CA ILE A 177 16.49 -13.26 30.22
C ILE A 177 17.55 -13.99 31.05
N GLU A 178 18.80 -13.53 31.02
CA GLU A 178 19.92 -14.07 31.81
C GLU A 178 19.77 -13.84 33.32
N GLU A 179 19.00 -12.84 33.77
CA GLU A 179 18.73 -12.62 35.20
C GLU A 179 17.65 -13.57 35.75
N ILE A 180 16.85 -14.19 34.88
CA ILE A 180 15.79 -15.14 35.25
C ILE A 180 16.42 -16.54 35.47
N THR A 181 17.21 -16.66 36.52
CA THR A 181 17.96 -17.88 36.87
C THR A 181 17.11 -18.92 37.60
N ASP A 182 16.12 -18.49 38.38
CA ASP A 182 15.21 -19.36 39.14
C ASP A 182 13.74 -19.11 38.76
N ILE A 183 13.20 -19.94 37.86
CA ILE A 183 11.76 -19.98 37.56
C ILE A 183 11.13 -21.04 38.45
N ASP A 184 10.43 -20.60 39.50
CA ASP A 184 9.56 -21.46 40.31
C ASP A 184 8.14 -21.53 39.71
N ASP A 185 7.29 -22.42 40.24
CA ASP A 185 5.89 -22.55 39.80
C ASP A 185 5.08 -21.24 40.03
N SER A 186 5.51 -20.38 40.94
CA SER A 186 4.89 -19.08 41.22
C SER A 186 5.16 -18.06 40.11
N ASN A 187 6.39 -18.04 39.58
CA ASN A 187 6.81 -17.15 38.49
C ASN A 187 6.29 -17.61 37.13
N ARG A 188 5.91 -18.89 36.97
CA ARG A 188 5.34 -19.42 35.73
C ARG A 188 4.10 -18.65 35.28
N ASN A 189 3.17 -18.39 36.19
CA ASN A 189 1.93 -17.66 35.90
C ASN A 189 2.21 -16.21 35.49
N PHE A 190 3.19 -15.58 36.15
CA PHE A 190 3.63 -14.23 35.81
C PHE A 190 4.23 -14.18 34.39
N LEU A 191 5.15 -15.10 34.08
CA LEU A 191 5.81 -15.16 32.77
C LEU A 191 4.82 -15.43 31.65
N GLN A 192 3.87 -16.36 31.84
CA GLN A 192 2.85 -16.65 30.84
C GLN A 192 1.97 -15.42 30.55
N LEU A 193 1.50 -14.74 31.61
CA LEU A 193 0.70 -13.52 31.45
C LEU A 193 1.50 -12.40 30.78
N TYR A 194 2.78 -12.25 31.15
CA TYR A 194 3.68 -11.28 30.53
C TYR A 194 3.90 -11.57 29.04
N ILE A 195 4.19 -12.83 28.69
CA ILE A 195 4.39 -13.27 27.29
C ILE A 195 3.14 -12.99 26.47
N GLU A 196 1.95 -13.31 26.98
CA GLU A 196 0.69 -13.03 26.30
C GLU A 196 0.47 -11.53 26.10
N ASP A 197 0.73 -10.72 27.13
CA ASP A 197 0.64 -9.26 27.03
C ASP A 197 1.61 -8.69 25.99
N VAL A 198 2.86 -9.16 25.96
CA VAL A 198 3.85 -8.72 24.97
C VAL A 198 3.46 -9.17 23.57
N LYS A 199 3.01 -10.43 23.38
CA LYS A 199 2.48 -10.93 22.09
C LYS A 199 1.35 -10.03 21.60
N GLN A 200 0.41 -9.69 22.48
CA GLN A 200 -0.71 -8.82 22.15
C GLN A 200 -0.24 -7.40 21.79
N LYS A 201 0.67 -6.82 22.57
CA LYS A 201 1.24 -5.49 22.28
C LYS A 201 1.94 -5.45 20.91
N LEU A 202 2.80 -6.43 20.62
CA LEU A 202 3.56 -6.49 19.37
C LEU A 202 2.67 -6.80 18.15
N SER A 203 1.52 -7.45 18.35
CA SER A 203 0.60 -7.80 17.26
C SER A 203 0.07 -6.58 16.48
N VAL A 204 0.05 -5.40 17.12
CA VAL A 204 -0.38 -4.13 16.51
C VAL A 204 0.42 -3.79 15.25
N PHE A 205 1.70 -4.19 15.20
CA PHE A 205 2.59 -3.89 14.09
C PHE A 205 2.57 -4.93 12.97
N ASN A 206 1.99 -6.12 13.18
CA ASN A 206 2.17 -7.26 12.28
C ASN A 206 1.86 -6.95 10.82
N ASP A 207 0.68 -6.37 10.52
CA ASP A 207 0.27 -6.04 9.15
C ASP A 207 1.18 -4.98 8.51
N LEU A 208 1.43 -3.88 9.24
CA LEU A 208 2.27 -2.79 8.75
C LEU A 208 3.72 -3.24 8.49
N THR A 209 4.30 -4.00 9.42
CA THR A 209 5.68 -4.52 9.30
C THR A 209 5.79 -5.50 8.13
N GLN A 210 4.82 -6.41 7.94
CA GLN A 210 4.83 -7.34 6.81
C GLN A 210 4.82 -6.61 5.46
N ARG A 211 3.98 -5.58 5.31
CA ARG A 211 3.91 -4.76 4.08
C ARG A 211 5.21 -3.98 3.85
N ILE A 212 5.77 -3.39 4.90
CA ILE A 212 7.04 -2.64 4.83
C ILE A 212 8.21 -3.58 4.48
N ASP A 213 8.29 -4.74 5.12
CA ASP A 213 9.36 -5.71 4.87
C ASP A 213 9.33 -6.21 3.42
N LEU A 214 8.13 -6.48 2.90
CA LEU A 214 7.98 -6.86 1.50
C LEU A 214 8.39 -5.73 0.56
N LEU A 215 7.98 -4.49 0.82
CA LEU A 215 8.42 -3.32 0.04
C LEU A 215 9.95 -3.19 0.07
N ILE A 216 10.57 -3.21 1.25
CA ILE A 216 12.02 -3.10 1.42
C ILE A 216 12.74 -4.21 0.65
N LYS A 217 12.24 -5.44 0.73
CA LYS A 217 12.81 -6.59 0.02
C LYS A 217 12.76 -6.40 -1.49
N ILE A 218 11.60 -6.04 -2.05
CA ILE A 218 11.43 -5.82 -3.49
C ILE A 218 12.37 -4.71 -3.97
N ILE A 219 12.40 -3.57 -3.29
CA ILE A 219 13.21 -2.41 -3.69
C ILE A 219 14.71 -2.70 -3.56
N ASN A 220 15.16 -3.27 -2.45
CA ASN A 220 16.59 -3.54 -2.23
C ASN A 220 17.14 -4.66 -3.12
N CYS A 221 16.30 -5.58 -3.60
CA CYS A 221 16.72 -6.56 -4.60
C CYS A 221 16.95 -5.92 -5.99
N ARG A 222 16.33 -4.78 -6.27
CA ARG A 222 16.39 -4.10 -7.56
C ARG A 222 17.44 -3.00 -7.59
N PHE A 223 17.58 -2.24 -6.51
CA PHE A 223 18.46 -1.08 -6.46
C PHE A 223 19.91 -1.52 -6.22
N LEU A 224 20.80 -1.29 -7.19
CA LEU A 224 22.18 -1.80 -7.14
C LEU A 224 23.12 -1.03 -6.19
N TYR A 225 22.91 0.28 -6.04
CA TYR A 225 23.83 1.18 -5.32
C TYR A 225 23.15 1.99 -4.21
N LYS A 226 21.90 1.64 -3.91
CA LYS A 226 21.05 2.35 -2.96
C LYS A 226 20.31 1.32 -2.12
N LYS A 227 20.23 1.58 -0.83
CA LYS A 227 19.45 0.77 0.10
C LYS A 227 18.31 1.61 0.65
N LEU A 228 17.10 1.10 0.54
CA LEU A 228 15.92 1.58 1.24
C LEU A 228 15.92 1.04 2.67
N SER A 229 15.72 1.94 3.61
CA SER A 229 15.26 1.69 4.97
C SER A 229 14.10 2.62 5.30
N VAL A 230 13.42 2.36 6.41
CA VAL A 230 12.26 3.14 6.85
C VAL A 230 12.52 3.76 8.22
N SER A 231 11.96 4.93 8.47
CA SER A 231 12.05 5.64 9.74
C SER A 231 10.71 6.24 10.14
N LYS A 232 10.34 6.11 11.41
CA LYS A 232 9.13 6.73 11.99
C LYS A 232 9.01 8.25 11.77
N LYS A 233 10.14 8.94 11.54
CA LYS A 233 10.18 10.40 11.37
C LYS A 233 10.11 10.84 9.90
N ASN A 234 10.81 10.12 9.02
CA ASN A 234 11.05 10.56 7.65
C ASN A 234 10.39 9.65 6.60
N GLY A 235 9.83 8.51 6.99
CA GLY A 235 9.33 7.51 6.06
C GLY A 235 10.48 6.81 5.36
N PHE A 236 10.56 6.94 4.04
CA PHE A 236 11.64 6.38 3.23
C PHE A 236 12.98 7.08 3.51
N VAL A 237 13.99 6.27 3.82
CA VAL A 237 15.37 6.69 3.96
C VAL A 237 16.21 5.90 2.97
N PHE A 238 16.91 6.60 2.07
CA PHE A 238 17.83 5.96 1.14
C PHE A 238 19.27 6.22 1.55
N THR A 239 20.11 5.20 1.48
CA THR A 239 21.56 5.33 1.67
C THR A 239 22.30 4.84 0.43
N THR A 240 23.36 5.53 0.02
CA THR A 240 24.24 5.07 -1.06
C THR A 240 25.13 3.92 -0.59
N ALA A 241 25.86 3.28 -1.51
CA ALA A 241 26.88 2.28 -1.19
C ALA A 241 27.97 2.78 -0.21
N GLU A 242 28.17 4.10 -0.12
CA GLU A 242 29.10 4.75 0.81
C GLU A 242 28.43 5.13 2.15
N ASN A 243 27.22 4.65 2.41
CA ASN A 243 26.37 5.00 3.56
C ASN A 243 26.01 6.49 3.66
N MET A 244 26.04 7.21 2.54
CA MET A 244 25.61 8.61 2.51
C MET A 244 24.10 8.70 2.34
N PRO A 245 23.39 9.56 3.11
CA PRO A 245 21.96 9.73 2.98
C PRO A 245 21.60 10.34 1.61
N LEU A 246 20.54 9.83 1.00
CA LEU A 246 20.00 10.25 -0.28
C LEU A 246 18.52 10.61 -0.12
N SER A 247 18.16 11.80 -0.61
CA SER A 247 16.75 12.20 -0.67
C SER A 247 15.97 11.29 -1.62
N PRO A 248 14.74 10.86 -1.30
CA PRO A 248 13.90 10.08 -2.22
C PRO A 248 13.69 10.77 -3.58
N THR A 249 13.67 12.10 -3.63
CA THR A 249 13.58 12.89 -4.88
C THR A 249 14.80 12.79 -5.79
N LYS A 250 15.93 12.27 -5.29
CA LYS A 250 17.17 12.06 -6.06
C LYS A 250 17.31 10.65 -6.62
N LEU A 251 16.30 9.80 -6.43
CA LEU A 251 16.16 8.56 -7.19
C LEU A 251 15.97 8.88 -8.67
N SER A 252 16.39 7.98 -9.56
CA SER A 252 16.04 8.06 -10.98
C SER A 252 14.53 7.94 -11.17
N SER A 253 13.99 8.49 -12.26
CA SER A 253 12.55 8.44 -12.52
C SER A 253 12.00 7.01 -12.56
N GLY A 254 12.76 6.04 -13.08
CA GLY A 254 12.39 4.62 -13.04
C GLY A 254 12.31 4.07 -11.61
N GLU A 255 13.33 4.32 -10.79
CA GLU A 255 13.33 3.91 -9.37
C GLU A 255 12.17 4.55 -8.58
N GLN A 256 11.84 5.82 -8.85
CA GLN A 256 10.70 6.49 -8.24
C GLN A 256 9.37 5.84 -8.65
N GLN A 257 9.22 5.53 -9.94
CA GLN A 257 7.99 4.95 -10.49
C GLN A 257 7.75 3.55 -9.91
N GLU A 258 8.80 2.76 -9.73
CA GLU A 258 8.72 1.45 -9.09
C GLU A 258 8.33 1.54 -7.62
N LEU A 259 9.00 2.43 -6.87
CA LEU A 259 8.71 2.63 -5.46
C LEU A 259 7.25 3.05 -5.25
N VAL A 260 6.78 4.00 -6.06
CA VAL A 260 5.39 4.47 -6.05
C VAL A 260 4.42 3.34 -6.39
N LEU A 261 4.70 2.55 -7.45
CA LEU A 261 3.85 1.44 -7.85
C LEU A 261 3.69 0.39 -6.73
N PHE A 262 4.80 -0.09 -6.17
CA PHE A 262 4.73 -1.13 -5.14
C PHE A 262 4.16 -0.61 -3.83
N TYR A 263 4.40 0.67 -3.51
CA TYR A 263 3.76 1.30 -2.38
C TYR A 263 2.24 1.36 -2.56
N GLU A 264 1.76 1.85 -3.72
CA GLU A 264 0.33 1.92 -4.04
C GLU A 264 -0.33 0.53 -3.93
N LEU A 265 0.30 -0.48 -4.53
CA LEU A 265 -0.17 -1.88 -4.45
C LEU A 265 -0.20 -2.42 -3.01
N LEU A 266 0.75 -2.05 -2.16
CA LEU A 266 0.85 -2.58 -0.80
C LEU A 266 0.00 -1.82 0.21
N PHE A 267 -0.23 -0.52 0.02
CA PHE A 267 -0.81 0.35 1.05
C PHE A 267 -2.13 1.01 0.65
N HIS A 268 -2.44 1.13 -0.64
CA HIS A 268 -3.65 1.81 -1.13
C HIS A 268 -4.69 0.86 -1.75
N VAL A 269 -4.30 -0.37 -2.04
CA VAL A 269 -5.21 -1.38 -2.57
C VAL A 269 -5.96 -2.07 -1.43
N GLU A 270 -7.28 -2.01 -1.51
CA GLU A 270 -8.18 -2.76 -0.64
C GLU A 270 -8.18 -4.26 -1.00
N PRO A 271 -8.32 -5.17 -0.02
CA PRO A 271 -8.55 -6.58 -0.27
C PRO A 271 -9.77 -6.80 -1.18
N GLU A 272 -9.79 -7.92 -1.90
CA GLU A 272 -10.85 -8.33 -2.82
C GLU A 272 -11.07 -7.38 -4.01
N ALA A 273 -10.12 -6.47 -4.28
CA ALA A 273 -10.12 -5.62 -5.46
C ALA A 273 -9.56 -6.33 -6.70
N LEU A 274 -9.95 -5.85 -7.87
CA LEU A 274 -9.33 -6.18 -9.16
C LEU A 274 -8.50 -4.98 -9.65
N ILE A 275 -7.19 -5.20 -9.76
CA ILE A 275 -6.25 -4.19 -10.22
C ILE A 275 -5.96 -4.39 -11.70
N LEU A 276 -6.10 -3.32 -12.48
CA LEU A 276 -5.78 -3.29 -13.90
C LEU A 276 -4.49 -2.54 -14.12
N ILE A 277 -3.49 -3.20 -14.71
CA ILE A 277 -2.19 -2.61 -15.05
C ILE A 277 -1.99 -2.67 -16.55
N ASP A 278 -1.74 -1.52 -17.16
CA ASP A 278 -1.46 -1.40 -18.59
C ASP A 278 0.02 -1.09 -18.83
N GLU A 279 0.64 -1.81 -19.77
CA GLU A 279 2.03 -1.71 -20.21
C GLU A 279 3.05 -1.45 -19.07
N PRO A 280 3.13 -2.33 -18.04
CA PRO A 280 4.04 -2.14 -16.92
C PRO A 280 5.51 -2.04 -17.35
N GLU A 281 5.89 -2.60 -18.50
CA GLU A 281 7.24 -2.61 -19.04
C GLU A 281 7.82 -1.23 -19.38
N ILE A 282 6.98 -0.23 -19.69
CA ILE A 282 7.44 1.09 -20.18
C ILE A 282 8.38 1.77 -19.18
N SER A 283 8.16 1.52 -17.89
CA SER A 283 8.91 2.17 -16.81
C SER A 283 10.00 1.29 -16.20
N LEU A 284 10.16 0.05 -16.68
CA LEU A 284 10.97 -0.99 -16.03
C LEU A 284 12.21 -1.34 -16.84
N HIS A 285 13.36 -1.39 -16.16
CA HIS A 285 14.57 -1.98 -16.72
C HIS A 285 14.35 -3.47 -17.02
N VAL A 286 14.95 -4.00 -18.09
CA VAL A 286 14.71 -5.37 -18.60
C VAL A 286 14.90 -6.46 -17.53
N LEU A 287 15.93 -6.33 -16.69
CA LEU A 287 16.18 -7.27 -15.59
C LEU A 287 15.04 -7.28 -14.55
N TRP A 288 14.40 -6.14 -14.32
CA TRP A 288 13.30 -6.00 -13.37
C TRP A 288 11.98 -6.50 -13.95
N GLN A 289 11.78 -6.41 -15.28
CA GLN A 289 10.63 -7.01 -15.94
C GLN A 289 10.51 -8.51 -15.64
N GLN A 290 11.64 -9.23 -15.64
CA GLN A 290 11.69 -10.67 -15.34
C GLN A 290 11.35 -11.03 -13.88
N GLN A 291 11.42 -10.06 -12.96
CA GLN A 291 11.08 -10.24 -11.54
C GLN A 291 9.67 -9.73 -11.24
N PHE A 292 9.06 -8.96 -12.14
CA PHE A 292 7.82 -8.24 -11.92
C PHE A 292 6.67 -9.13 -11.45
N LEU A 293 6.38 -10.22 -12.17
CA LEU A 293 5.28 -11.12 -11.81
C LEU A 293 5.51 -11.84 -10.47
N ARG A 294 6.76 -12.15 -10.12
CA ARG A 294 7.08 -12.78 -8.83
C ARG A 294 6.83 -11.81 -7.66
N ASP A 295 7.24 -10.57 -7.82
CA ASP A 295 7.02 -9.54 -6.79
C ASP A 295 5.53 -9.21 -6.65
N LEU A 296 4.80 -9.13 -7.78
CA LEU A 296 3.36 -8.93 -7.78
C LEU A 296 2.61 -10.09 -7.13
N GLN A 297 3.06 -11.33 -7.32
CA GLN A 297 2.51 -12.50 -6.63
C GLN A 297 2.73 -12.44 -5.12
N ALA A 298 3.91 -12.01 -4.67
CA ALA A 298 4.15 -11.83 -3.24
C ALA A 298 3.22 -10.74 -2.65
N ILE A 299 2.97 -9.66 -3.39
CA ILE A 299 2.09 -8.58 -2.95
C ILE A 299 0.63 -9.04 -2.92
N THR A 300 0.12 -9.64 -3.99
CA THR A 300 -1.27 -10.13 -4.07
C THR A 300 -1.58 -11.17 -3.00
N GLN A 301 -0.62 -12.06 -2.68
CA GLN A 301 -0.76 -13.02 -1.58
C GLN A 301 -0.82 -12.35 -0.20
N LEU A 302 -0.11 -11.26 0.00
CA LEU A 302 -0.11 -10.53 1.27
C LEU A 302 -1.34 -9.64 1.43
N ALA A 303 -1.71 -8.89 0.38
CA ALA A 303 -2.75 -7.87 0.42
C ALA A 303 -4.15 -8.39 0.03
N GLY A 304 -4.24 -9.56 -0.61
CA GLY A 304 -5.50 -10.25 -0.89
C GLY A 304 -6.32 -9.67 -2.04
N PHE A 305 -5.67 -9.27 -3.14
CA PHE A 305 -6.33 -8.74 -4.34
C PHE A 305 -5.87 -9.45 -5.62
N ASP A 306 -6.64 -9.30 -6.69
CA ASP A 306 -6.34 -9.87 -8.01
C ASP A 306 -5.79 -8.81 -8.97
N VAL A 307 -4.97 -9.24 -9.94
CA VAL A 307 -4.39 -8.33 -10.94
C VAL A 307 -4.58 -8.88 -12.35
N LEU A 308 -5.04 -8.00 -13.25
CA LEU A 308 -5.05 -8.21 -14.68
C LEU A 308 -4.05 -7.27 -15.35
N ILE A 309 -3.16 -7.82 -16.16
CA ILE A 309 -2.09 -7.08 -16.83
C ILE A 309 -2.28 -7.17 -18.34
N ALA A 310 -2.28 -6.01 -19.00
CA ALA A 310 -2.05 -5.92 -20.43
C ALA A 310 -0.57 -5.61 -20.66
N THR A 311 0.12 -6.43 -21.46
CA THR A 311 1.55 -6.25 -21.74
C THR A 311 1.89 -6.77 -23.14
N HIS A 312 2.83 -6.09 -23.79
CA HIS A 312 3.46 -6.55 -25.03
C HIS A 312 4.83 -7.20 -24.78
N SER A 313 5.30 -7.24 -23.53
CA SER A 313 6.65 -7.69 -23.15
C SER A 313 6.68 -9.17 -22.76
N PRO A 314 7.30 -10.05 -23.57
CA PRO A 314 7.60 -11.43 -23.16
C PRO A 314 8.50 -11.51 -21.91
N GLN A 315 9.24 -10.44 -21.61
CA GLN A 315 10.14 -10.37 -20.46
C GLN A 315 9.38 -10.20 -19.15
N ILE A 316 8.19 -9.55 -19.17
CA ILE A 316 7.26 -9.54 -18.03
C ILE A 316 6.68 -10.94 -17.81
N ILE A 317 6.24 -11.60 -18.89
CA ILE A 317 5.69 -12.97 -18.84
C ILE A 317 6.75 -13.95 -18.30
N HIS A 318 7.98 -13.82 -18.77
CA HIS A 318 9.13 -14.64 -18.40
C HIS A 318 8.84 -16.14 -18.50
N ASP A 319 8.74 -16.84 -17.37
CA ASP A 319 8.45 -18.27 -17.24
C ASP A 319 6.98 -18.56 -16.93
N ARG A 320 6.12 -17.54 -16.81
CA ARG A 320 4.71 -17.63 -16.39
C ARG A 320 3.71 -17.56 -17.54
N TRP A 321 3.99 -18.30 -18.61
CA TRP A 321 3.06 -18.45 -19.75
C TRP A 321 1.74 -19.11 -19.35
N ASP A 322 1.71 -19.86 -18.23
CA ASP A 322 0.51 -20.44 -17.63
C ASP A 322 -0.56 -19.40 -17.26
N LEU A 323 -0.16 -18.14 -17.04
CA LEU A 323 -1.05 -17.05 -16.67
C LEU A 323 -1.55 -16.22 -17.86
N THR A 324 -1.17 -16.59 -19.09
CA THR A 324 -1.40 -15.74 -20.26
C THR A 324 -2.63 -16.15 -21.06
N VAL A 325 -3.33 -15.14 -21.57
CA VAL A 325 -4.38 -15.30 -22.57
C VAL A 325 -3.99 -14.47 -23.79
N GLU A 326 -3.73 -15.14 -24.91
CA GLU A 326 -3.39 -14.48 -26.17
C GLU A 326 -4.64 -13.82 -26.76
N LEU A 327 -4.53 -12.53 -27.08
CA LEU A 327 -5.56 -11.82 -27.85
C LEU A 327 -5.41 -12.18 -29.32
N ARG A 328 -6.27 -13.07 -29.82
CA ARG A 328 -6.37 -13.37 -31.24
C ARG A 328 -7.26 -12.34 -31.93
N GLY A 329 -6.85 -11.88 -33.10
CA GLY A 329 -7.74 -11.14 -34.00
C GLY A 329 -8.92 -12.02 -34.42
N ARG A 330 -9.98 -11.43 -34.96
CA ARG A 330 -11.00 -12.23 -35.66
C ARG A 330 -10.28 -13.04 -36.73
N ASP A 331 -10.34 -14.35 -36.60
CA ASP A 331 -9.98 -15.25 -37.69
C ASP A 331 -10.83 -14.81 -38.89
N ASN A 332 -10.18 -14.54 -40.03
CA ASN A 332 -10.84 -14.30 -41.30
C ASN A 332 -11.48 -15.62 -41.79
N GLU A 333 -12.40 -16.19 -41.02
CA GLU A 333 -13.25 -17.29 -41.45
C GLU A 333 -14.51 -16.71 -42.09
N GLU A 334 -14.52 -16.83 -43.42
CA GLU A 334 -15.68 -16.83 -44.31
C GLU A 334 -16.45 -15.52 -44.49
N ILE A 335 -15.88 -14.62 -45.31
CA ILE A 335 -16.70 -13.96 -46.34
C ILE A 335 -17.09 -15.06 -47.33
N LEU A 336 -18.13 -15.81 -47.00
CA LEU A 336 -18.90 -16.56 -48.00
C LEU A 336 -19.63 -15.51 -48.83
N ASP A 337 -19.10 -15.23 -50.02
CA ASP A 337 -19.80 -14.50 -51.08
C ASP A 337 -21.19 -15.11 -51.27
N SER A 338 -22.22 -14.36 -50.86
CA SER A 338 -23.63 -14.62 -51.14
C SER A 338 -24.14 -13.70 -52.23
#